data_AF-A0A0U0WE14-F1
#
_entry.id   AF-A0A0U0WE14-F1
#
_cell.length_a   1.000
_cell.length_b   1.000
_cell.length_c   1.000
_cell.angle_alpha   90.00
_cell.angle_beta   90.00
_cell.angle_gamma   90.00
#
_symmetry.space_group_name_H-M   'P 1'
#
loop_
_entity.id
_entity.type
_entity.pdbx_description
1 polymer ?
#
loop_
_entity_poly.entity_id
_entity_poly.type
_entity_poly.pdbx_seq_one_letter_code
_entity_poly.pdbx_strand_id
1 'polypeptide(L)'
;MYQNLKCLCRQHHRLKTFGGWRDTQLADGTIVWTSPAGRTYRTSPAGADLFPQTGRPACGRPEPNRQTRSRRRANRVARARKHNREQRPVNEARIRLQEARKREIEAREFRNHMRSMLFLFKGAPSTSPFCRWVNDPREPEELPDDWRPDDPAPDPLPDDPPF
;
A
#
# COMPACT_ATOMS: atom_id res chain seq x y z
N MET A 1 28.62 11.57 13.52
CA MET A 1 29.49 12.04 14.63
C MET A 1 28.68 13.01 15.49
N TYR A 2 28.10 12.53 16.58
CA TYR A 2 27.21 13.29 17.47
C TYR A 2 28.03 13.91 18.62
N GLN A 3 29.00 14.78 18.32
CA GLN A 3 29.85 15.41 19.35
C GLN A 3 29.11 16.49 20.17
N ASN A 4 27.90 16.86 19.74
CA ASN A 4 27.10 17.93 20.35
C ASN A 4 26.00 17.41 21.28
N LEU A 5 25.77 16.08 21.34
CA LEU A 5 24.76 15.48 22.22
C LEU A 5 25.45 14.74 23.37
N LYS A 6 25.21 15.22 24.58
CA LYS A 6 25.75 14.68 25.84
C LYS A 6 24.58 14.29 26.73
N CYS A 7 24.60 13.09 27.31
CA CYS A 7 23.61 12.65 28.29
C CYS A 7 23.91 13.32 29.64
N LEU A 8 23.49 14.57 29.80
CA LEU A 8 23.66 15.32 31.05
C LEU A 8 22.38 15.27 31.87
N CYS A 9 22.50 15.02 33.18
CA CYS A 9 21.40 15.22 34.10
C CYS A 9 21.21 16.72 34.41
N ARG A 10 20.09 17.09 35.05
CA ARG A 10 19.78 18.48 35.41
C ARG A 10 20.91 19.19 36.17
N GLN A 11 21.62 18.48 37.06
CA GLN A 11 22.74 19.02 37.82
C GLN A 11 23.94 19.35 36.90
N HIS A 12 24.34 18.41 36.03
CA HIS A 12 25.42 18.63 35.07
C HIS A 12 25.09 19.77 34.08
N HIS A 13 23.85 19.88 33.64
CA HIS A 13 23.40 21.01 32.83
C HIS A 13 23.60 22.36 33.55
N ARG A 14 23.26 22.44 34.84
CA ARG A 14 23.43 23.67 35.63
C ARG A 14 24.89 24.03 35.84
N LEU A 15 25.74 23.05 36.14
CA LEU A 15 27.18 23.27 36.35
C LEU A 15 27.86 23.81 35.09
N LYS A 16 27.51 23.26 33.92
CA LYS A 16 28.01 23.73 32.63
C LYS A 16 27.57 25.15 32.31
N THR A 17 26.28 25.44 32.44
CA THR A 17 25.72 26.72 31.99
C THR A 17 26.05 27.87 32.95
N PHE A 18 26.00 27.63 34.26
CA PHE A 18 26.08 28.69 35.27
C PHE A 18 27.26 28.57 36.22
N GLY A 19 27.92 27.41 36.28
CA GLY A 19 28.94 27.11 37.29
C GLY A 19 30.39 27.30 36.81
N GLY A 20 30.62 27.76 35.58
CA GLY A 20 31.98 27.91 35.02
C GLY A 20 32.69 26.57 34.73
N TRP A 21 31.96 25.45 34.74
CA TRP A 21 32.51 24.13 34.42
C TRP A 21 32.70 23.95 32.92
N ARG A 22 33.77 23.26 32.53
CA ARG A 22 34.05 22.91 31.12
C ARG A 22 33.95 21.40 30.93
N ASP A 23 33.39 20.97 29.80
CA ASP A 23 33.15 19.57 29.48
C ASP A 23 33.74 19.15 28.12
N THR A 24 34.60 18.13 28.12
CA THR A 24 35.15 17.51 26.90
C THR A 24 34.58 16.10 26.76
N GLN A 25 33.93 15.79 25.64
CA GLN A 25 33.41 14.45 25.37
C GLN A 25 34.40 13.70 24.47
N LEU A 26 34.79 12.51 24.89
CA LEU A 26 35.70 11.61 24.19
C LEU A 26 34.91 10.73 23.19
N ALA A 27 35.63 10.08 22.28
CA ALA A 27 35.02 9.28 21.20
C ALA A 27 34.25 8.05 21.72
N ASP A 28 34.66 7.52 22.87
CA ASP A 28 34.00 6.45 23.62
C ASP A 28 32.72 6.89 24.35
N GLY A 29 32.38 8.18 24.28
CA GLY A 29 31.22 8.76 24.95
C GLY A 29 31.47 9.22 26.39
N THR A 30 32.68 9.01 26.93
CA THR A 30 33.06 9.50 28.27
C THR A 30 33.16 11.03 28.28
N ILE A 31 32.62 11.65 29.34
CA ILE A 31 32.63 13.10 29.53
C ILE A 31 33.62 13.45 30.64
N VAL A 32 34.60 14.27 30.30
CA VAL A 32 35.59 14.85 31.20
C VAL A 32 35.11 16.24 31.63
N TRP A 33 34.86 16.41 32.92
CA TRP A 33 34.43 17.65 33.55
C TRP A 33 35.61 18.35 34.24
N THR A 34 35.81 19.63 33.96
CA THR A 34 36.80 20.46 34.62
C THR A 34 36.10 21.51 35.47
N SER A 35 36.39 21.53 36.76
CA SER A 35 35.85 22.51 37.69
C SER A 35 36.55 23.87 37.52
N PRO A 36 35.94 24.97 37.98
CA PRO A 36 36.58 26.30 37.97
C PRO A 36 37.90 26.35 38.76
N ALA A 37 38.03 25.48 39.77
CA ALA A 37 39.25 25.32 40.56
C ALA A 37 40.30 24.39 39.90
N GLY A 38 40.09 23.98 38.64
CA GLY A 38 41.02 23.17 37.86
C GLY A 38 40.97 21.67 38.16
N ARG A 39 40.04 21.19 38.99
CA ARG A 39 39.91 19.74 39.28
C ARG A 39 39.17 19.03 38.14
N THR A 40 39.60 17.81 37.83
CA THR A 40 39.03 17.03 36.73
C THR A 40 38.24 15.82 37.25
N TYR A 41 37.07 15.59 36.67
CA TYR A 41 36.18 14.48 36.99
C TYR A 41 35.77 13.77 35.71
N ARG A 42 35.60 12.44 35.76
CA ARG A 42 35.19 11.63 34.61
C ARG A 42 33.86 10.95 34.86
N THR A 43 32.98 11.04 33.87
CA THR A 43 31.68 10.36 33.88
C THR A 43 31.54 9.57 32.60
N SER A 44 31.37 8.25 32.72
CA SER A 44 31.09 7.37 31.59
C SER A 44 29.58 7.09 31.49
N PRO A 45 29.04 6.88 30.29
CA PRO A 45 27.64 6.51 30.13
C PRO A 45 27.35 5.18 30.83
N ALA A 46 26.23 5.11 31.55
CA ALA A 46 25.78 3.87 32.18
C ALA A 46 25.55 2.78 31.13
N GLY A 47 26.09 1.58 31.37
CA GLY A 47 26.02 0.47 30.42
C GLY A 47 27.14 0.41 29.39
N ALA A 48 28.18 1.26 29.49
CA ALA A 48 29.40 1.11 28.68
C ALA A 48 30.02 -0.30 28.82
N ASP A 49 29.99 -0.87 30.03
CA ASP A 49 30.45 -2.24 30.30
C ASP A 49 29.55 -3.30 29.66
N LEU A 50 28.26 -3.01 29.52
CA LEU A 50 27.26 -3.92 28.94
C LEU A 50 27.23 -3.84 27.40
N PHE A 51 27.59 -2.70 26.83
CA PHE A 51 27.54 -2.43 25.39
C PHE A 51 28.86 -1.80 24.90
N PRO A 52 29.96 -2.57 24.85
CA PRO A 52 31.30 -2.07 24.48
C PRO A 52 31.38 -1.48 23.05
N GLN A 53 30.38 -1.76 22.20
CA GLN A 53 30.33 -1.29 20.81
C GLN A 53 29.68 0.10 20.65
N THR A 54 29.15 0.71 21.72
CA THR A 54 28.48 2.02 21.66
C THR A 54 29.41 3.21 21.43
N GLY A 55 30.74 3.02 21.58
CA GLY A 55 31.75 4.04 21.28
C GLY A 55 32.06 4.22 19.79
N ARG A 56 31.46 3.41 18.90
CA ARG A 56 31.62 3.59 17.44
C ARG A 56 30.55 4.57 16.96
N PRO A 57 30.88 5.70 16.30
CA PRO A 57 29.87 6.61 15.80
C PRO A 57 28.97 5.86 14.83
N ALA A 58 27.73 5.61 15.26
CA ALA A 58 26.69 5.06 14.41
C ALA A 58 26.53 6.01 13.22
N CYS A 59 26.84 5.49 12.04
CA CYS A 59 26.64 6.10 10.74
C CYS A 59 27.60 7.27 10.41
N GLY A 60 28.32 7.10 9.30
CA GLY A 60 28.98 8.20 8.60
C GLY A 60 27.97 9.30 8.26
N ARG A 61 28.46 10.53 8.03
CA ARG A 61 27.61 11.63 7.57
C ARG A 61 26.83 11.16 6.33
N PRO A 62 25.48 11.22 6.33
CA PRO A 62 24.73 10.83 5.14
C PRO A 62 25.18 11.71 3.98
N GLU A 63 25.43 11.10 2.82
CA GLU A 63 25.76 11.88 1.65
C GLU A 63 24.61 12.85 1.33
N PRO A 64 24.93 14.12 1.01
CA PRO A 64 23.90 15.09 0.69
C PRO A 64 23.12 14.62 -0.53
N ASN A 65 21.83 14.34 -0.35
CA ASN A 65 20.99 13.88 -1.43
C ASN A 65 20.77 15.01 -2.44
N ARG A 66 21.46 14.91 -3.59
CA ARG A 66 21.43 15.90 -4.69
C ARG A 66 20.08 15.98 -5.43
N GLN A 67 19.05 15.26 -5.00
CA GLN A 67 17.72 15.33 -5.62
C GLN A 67 16.82 16.35 -4.94
N THR A 68 16.37 17.35 -5.71
CA THR A 68 15.31 18.27 -5.33
C THR A 68 14.00 17.53 -5.04
N ARG A 69 13.16 18.10 -4.16
CA ARG A 69 11.84 17.53 -3.85
C ARG A 69 10.95 17.41 -5.09
N SER A 70 11.02 18.37 -6.02
CA SER A 70 10.27 18.37 -7.27
C SER A 70 10.61 17.16 -8.15
N ARG A 71 11.91 16.86 -8.32
CA ARG A 71 12.36 15.70 -9.11
C ARG A 71 11.90 14.38 -8.49
N ARG A 72 11.95 14.24 -7.16
CA ARG A 72 11.43 13.04 -6.48
C ARG A 72 9.92 12.88 -6.68
N ARG A 73 9.16 13.98 -6.62
CA ARG A 73 7.71 13.96 -6.89
C ARG A 73 7.43 13.57 -8.34
N ALA A 74 8.13 14.16 -9.30
CA ALA A 74 7.98 13.84 -10.73
C ALA A 74 8.25 12.36 -10.99
N ASN A 75 9.34 11.81 -10.45
CA ASN A 75 9.68 10.38 -10.59
C ASN A 75 8.61 9.46 -9.97
N ARG A 76 8.08 9.83 -8.79
CA ARG A 76 7.00 9.08 -8.15
C ARG A 76 5.74 9.06 -9.01
N VAL A 77 5.35 10.22 -9.54
CA VAL A 77 4.18 10.36 -10.42
C VAL A 77 4.37 9.58 -11.72
N ALA A 78 5.55 9.67 -12.35
CA ALA A 78 5.88 8.92 -13.56
C ALA A 78 5.80 7.40 -13.33
N ARG A 79 6.34 6.91 -12.21
CA ARG A 79 6.26 5.49 -11.85
C ARG A 79 4.82 5.03 -11.64
N ALA A 80 4.01 5.81 -10.92
CA ALA A 80 2.60 5.50 -10.71
C ALA A 80 1.80 5.49 -12.03
N ARG A 81 2.05 6.47 -12.91
CA ARG A 81 1.40 6.53 -14.23
C ARG A 81 1.80 5.35 -15.12
N LYS A 82 3.07 4.96 -15.13
CA LYS A 82 3.56 3.78 -15.87
C LYS A 82 2.87 2.51 -15.36
N HIS A 83 2.87 2.29 -14.04
CA HIS A 83 2.18 1.16 -13.42
C HIS A 83 0.69 1.13 -13.78
N ASN A 84 -0.02 2.25 -13.66
CA ASN A 84 -1.43 2.32 -14.00
C ASN A 84 -1.69 2.03 -15.49
N ARG A 85 -0.81 2.48 -16.40
CA ARG A 85 -0.92 2.18 -17.84
C ARG A 85 -0.77 0.68 -18.10
N GLU A 86 0.19 0.02 -17.45
CA GLU A 86 0.42 -1.41 -17.58
C GLU A 86 -0.74 -2.25 -17.00
N GLN A 87 -1.38 -1.77 -15.92
CA GLN A 87 -2.48 -2.49 -15.26
C GLN A 87 -3.85 -2.29 -15.91
N ARG A 88 -4.07 -1.20 -16.66
CA ARG A 88 -5.35 -0.90 -17.34
C ARG A 88 -5.90 -2.07 -18.18
N PRO A 89 -5.16 -2.64 -19.15
CA PRO A 89 -5.73 -3.70 -20.01
C PRO A 89 -6.09 -4.95 -19.21
N VAL A 90 -5.31 -5.30 -18.18
CA VAL A 90 -5.60 -6.44 -17.30
C VAL A 90 -6.86 -6.20 -16.48
N ASN A 91 -7.01 -4.99 -15.93
CA ASN A 91 -8.20 -4.61 -15.18
C ASN A 91 -9.44 -4.56 -16.06
N GLU A 92 -9.35 -4.00 -17.27
CA GLU A 92 -10.44 -3.94 -18.24
C GLU A 92 -10.89 -5.35 -18.64
N ALA A 93 -9.96 -6.26 -18.98
CA ALA A 93 -10.28 -7.64 -19.31
C ALA A 93 -10.98 -8.37 -18.14
N ARG A 94 -10.49 -8.16 -16.91
CA ARG A 94 -11.12 -8.70 -15.69
C ARG A 94 -12.54 -8.18 -15.50
N ILE A 95 -12.75 -6.86 -15.65
CA ILE A 95 -14.08 -6.23 -15.52
C ILE A 95 -15.03 -6.79 -16.58
N ARG A 96 -14.60 -6.88 -17.84
CA ARG A 96 -15.41 -7.46 -18.94
C ARG A 96 -15.84 -8.89 -18.63
N LEU A 97 -14.93 -9.73 -18.14
CA LEU A 97 -15.24 -11.11 -17.77
C LEU A 97 -16.25 -11.17 -16.61
N GLN A 98 -16.09 -10.31 -15.59
CA GLN A 98 -17.00 -10.24 -14.45
C GLN A 98 -18.40 -9.78 -14.87
N GLU A 99 -18.50 -8.77 -15.73
CA GLU A 99 -19.76 -8.28 -16.28
C GLU A 99 -20.44 -9.33 -17.15
N ALA A 100 -19.69 -10.06 -18.00
CA ALA A 100 -20.22 -11.16 -18.79
C ALA A 100 -20.76 -12.28 -17.89
N ARG A 101 -20.01 -12.68 -16.84
CA ARG A 101 -20.43 -13.71 -15.87
C ARG A 101 -21.71 -13.29 -15.16
N LYS A 102 -21.79 -12.02 -14.74
CA LYS A 102 -22.98 -11.46 -14.09
C LYS A 102 -24.20 -11.47 -15.03
N ARG A 103 -24.04 -10.99 -16.28
CA ARG A 103 -25.13 -10.97 -17.28
C ARG A 103 -25.66 -12.37 -17.59
N GLU A 104 -24.77 -13.35 -17.69
CA GLU A 104 -25.18 -14.74 -17.93
C GLU A 104 -25.96 -15.31 -16.75
N ILE A 105 -25.51 -15.08 -15.50
CA ILE A 105 -26.27 -15.48 -14.30
C ILE A 105 -27.66 -14.83 -14.30
N GLU A 106 -27.73 -13.51 -14.50
CA GLU A 106 -29.00 -12.77 -14.58
C GLU A 106 -29.92 -13.34 -15.69
N ALA A 107 -29.36 -13.72 -16.83
CA ALA A 107 -30.12 -14.35 -17.93
C ALA A 107 -30.64 -15.74 -17.55
N ARG A 108 -29.88 -16.54 -16.78
CA ARG A 108 -30.33 -17.85 -16.28
C ARG A 108 -31.42 -17.72 -15.23
N GLU A 109 -31.24 -16.81 -14.27
CA GLU A 109 -32.24 -16.48 -13.25
C GLU A 109 -33.54 -16.00 -13.92
N PHE A 110 -33.45 -15.11 -14.91
CA PHE A 110 -34.61 -14.66 -15.68
C PHE A 110 -35.32 -15.82 -16.38
N ARG A 111 -34.57 -16.70 -17.07
CA ARG A 111 -35.15 -17.87 -17.75
C ARG A 111 -35.82 -18.81 -16.75
N ASN A 112 -35.17 -19.11 -15.62
CA ASN A 112 -35.73 -19.94 -14.55
C ASN A 112 -36.96 -19.32 -13.89
N HIS A 113 -36.96 -18.00 -13.70
CA HIS A 113 -38.10 -17.26 -13.22
C HIS A 113 -39.28 -17.37 -14.18
N MET A 114 -39.06 -17.17 -15.48
CA MET A 114 -40.09 -17.30 -16.52
C MET A 114 -40.64 -18.73 -16.61
N ARG A 115 -39.78 -19.75 -16.51
CA ARG A 115 -40.19 -21.16 -16.40
C ARG A 115 -41.12 -21.38 -15.20
N SER A 116 -40.76 -20.82 -14.04
CA SER A 116 -41.58 -20.91 -12.81
C SER A 116 -42.92 -20.21 -12.96
N MET A 117 -42.95 -19.03 -13.58
CA MET A 117 -44.18 -18.28 -13.84
C MET A 117 -45.10 -19.02 -14.82
N LEU A 118 -44.56 -19.64 -15.88
CA LEU A 118 -45.36 -20.45 -16.81
C LEU A 118 -46.05 -21.61 -16.07
N PHE A 119 -45.30 -22.33 -15.22
CA PHE A 119 -45.86 -23.42 -14.42
C PHE A 119 -46.96 -22.92 -13.48
N LEU A 120 -46.71 -21.80 -12.76
CA LEU A 120 -47.66 -21.24 -11.81
C LEU A 120 -48.98 -20.79 -12.45
N PHE A 121 -48.91 -20.11 -13.60
CA PHE A 121 -50.10 -19.52 -14.23
C PHE A 121 -50.82 -20.44 -15.22
N LYS A 122 -50.08 -21.30 -15.95
CA LYS A 122 -50.65 -22.13 -17.03
C LYS A 122 -50.71 -23.62 -16.68
N GLY A 123 -49.78 -24.13 -15.87
CA GLY A 123 -49.70 -25.56 -15.49
C GLY A 123 -49.42 -26.54 -16.64
N ALA A 124 -49.36 -26.07 -17.88
CA ALA A 124 -49.08 -26.84 -19.09
C ALA A 124 -47.97 -26.17 -19.92
N PRO A 125 -47.23 -26.94 -20.73
CA PRO A 125 -46.16 -26.38 -21.58
C PRO A 125 -46.64 -25.22 -22.48
N SER A 126 -45.72 -24.32 -22.78
CA SER A 126 -45.92 -23.24 -23.74
C SER A 126 -45.95 -23.81 -25.17
N THR A 127 -46.97 -23.45 -25.94
CA THR A 127 -47.10 -23.83 -27.36
C THR A 127 -46.58 -22.72 -28.30
N SER A 128 -46.14 -21.59 -27.74
CA SER A 128 -45.69 -20.44 -28.53
C SER A 128 -44.40 -20.78 -29.30
N PRO A 129 -44.30 -20.45 -30.60
CA PRO A 129 -43.07 -20.66 -31.38
C PRO A 129 -41.94 -19.71 -30.97
N PHE A 130 -42.27 -18.56 -30.36
CA PHE A 130 -41.29 -17.52 -30.02
C PHE A 130 -40.61 -17.73 -28.66
N CYS A 131 -41.24 -18.50 -27.76
CA CYS A 131 -40.73 -18.73 -26.39
C CYS A 131 -40.65 -20.23 -26.08
N ARG A 132 -40.09 -21.01 -27.03
CA ARG A 132 -39.93 -22.47 -26.89
C ARG A 132 -39.04 -22.84 -25.71
N TRP A 133 -38.04 -22.01 -25.43
CA TRP A 133 -37.05 -22.19 -24.36
C TRP A 133 -37.65 -22.24 -22.94
N VAL A 134 -38.87 -21.71 -22.74
CA VAL A 134 -39.55 -21.73 -21.43
C VAL A 134 -39.97 -23.16 -21.03
N ASN A 135 -39.97 -24.10 -21.98
CA ASN A 135 -40.23 -25.51 -21.70
C ASN A 135 -38.96 -26.32 -21.40
N ASP A 136 -37.78 -25.74 -21.63
CA ASP A 136 -36.50 -26.42 -21.40
C ASP A 136 -36.26 -26.62 -19.89
N PRO A 137 -35.46 -27.64 -19.51
CA PRO A 137 -35.11 -27.85 -18.11
C PRO A 137 -34.44 -26.62 -17.49
N ARG A 138 -34.56 -26.50 -16.15
CA ARG A 138 -33.95 -25.40 -15.42
C ARG A 138 -32.44 -25.43 -15.54
N GLU A 139 -31.87 -24.26 -15.70
CA GLU A 139 -30.42 -24.08 -15.79
C GLU A 139 -29.85 -23.82 -14.39
N PRO A 140 -28.63 -24.28 -14.09
CA PRO A 140 -27.98 -23.94 -12.82
C PRO A 140 -27.66 -22.43 -12.80
N GLU A 141 -28.05 -21.77 -11.70
CA GLU A 141 -27.84 -20.33 -11.48
C GLU A 141 -26.39 -19.99 -11.08
N GLU A 142 -25.58 -21.01 -10.83
CA GLU A 142 -24.13 -20.87 -10.63
C GLU A 142 -23.38 -21.19 -11.91
N LEU A 143 -22.37 -20.36 -12.22
CA LEU A 143 -21.47 -20.58 -13.34
C LEU A 143 -20.19 -21.31 -12.89
N PRO A 144 -19.71 -22.29 -13.65
CA PRO A 144 -18.40 -22.89 -13.44
C PRO A 144 -17.27 -21.85 -13.42
N ASP A 145 -16.18 -22.14 -12.71
CA ASP A 145 -15.06 -21.20 -12.59
C ASP A 145 -14.25 -21.02 -13.87
N ASP A 146 -14.30 -22.01 -14.76
CA ASP A 146 -13.72 -22.00 -16.09
C ASP A 146 -14.63 -21.41 -17.16
N TRP A 147 -15.83 -20.94 -16.77
CA TRP A 147 -16.79 -20.34 -17.71
C TRP A 147 -16.21 -19.13 -18.42
N ARG A 148 -16.43 -19.09 -19.74
CA ARG A 148 -16.07 -17.97 -20.62
C ARG A 148 -17.27 -17.64 -21.50
N PRO A 149 -17.50 -16.36 -21.82
CA PRO A 149 -18.55 -15.99 -22.76
C PRO A 149 -18.24 -16.56 -24.15
N ASP A 150 -19.28 -17.07 -24.81
CA ASP A 150 -19.17 -17.70 -26.14
C ASP A 150 -18.72 -16.71 -27.21
N ASP A 151 -19.18 -15.46 -27.12
CA ASP A 151 -18.75 -14.34 -27.94
C ASP A 151 -17.94 -13.34 -27.10
N PRO A 152 -16.80 -12.83 -27.60
CA PRO A 152 -16.15 -11.70 -26.95
C PRO A 152 -17.15 -10.54 -26.90
N ALA A 153 -17.34 -9.97 -25.72
CA ALA A 153 -18.17 -8.78 -25.58
C ALA A 153 -17.73 -7.73 -26.62
N PRO A 154 -18.67 -7.10 -27.35
CA PRO A 154 -18.34 -6.15 -28.39
C PRO A 154 -17.42 -5.06 -27.82
N ASP A 155 -16.44 -4.62 -28.61
CA ASP A 155 -15.55 -3.55 -28.19
C ASP A 155 -16.39 -2.37 -27.69
N PRO A 156 -16.02 -1.75 -26.56
CA PRO A 156 -16.74 -0.58 -26.07
C PRO A 156 -16.81 0.45 -27.20
N LEU A 157 -18.01 1.00 -27.41
CA LEU A 157 -18.21 2.08 -28.37
C LEU A 157 -17.17 3.18 -28.07
N PRO A 158 -16.49 3.74 -29.09
CA PRO A 158 -15.58 4.85 -28.88
C PRO A 158 -16.28 5.97 -28.09
N ASP A 159 -15.60 6.50 -27.07
CA ASP A 159 -16.14 7.58 -26.22
C ASP A 159 -16.50 8.84 -27.03
N ASP A 160 -15.84 9.05 -28.18
CA ASP A 160 -16.16 10.12 -29.11
C ASP A 160 -17.09 9.61 -30.22
N PRO A 161 -18.32 10.17 -30.37
CA PRO A 161 -19.12 9.94 -31.56
C PRO A 161 -18.35 10.49 -32.78
N PRO A 162 -18.55 9.92 -33.98
CA PRO A 162 -17.82 10.30 -35.18
C PRO A 162 -18.32 11.65 -35.74
N PHE A 163 -18.13 12.75 -35.02
CA PHE A 163 -18.40 14.12 -35.50
C PHE A 163 -17.45 15.14 -34.87
#